data_AF-A0A7R8Z5P1-F1
#
_entry.id   AF-A0A7R8Z5P1-F1
#
_cell.length_a   1.000
_cell.length_b   1.000
_cell.length_c   1.000
_cell.angle_alpha   90.00
_cell.angle_beta   90.00
_cell.angle_gamma   90.00
#
_symmetry.space_group_name_H-M   'P 1'
#
loop_
_entity.id
_entity.type
_entity.pdbx_description
1 polymer ?
#
loop_
_entity_poly.entity_id
_entity_poly.type
_entity_poly.pdbx_seq_one_letter_code
_entity_poly.pdbx_strand_id
1 'polypeptide(L)'
;MQYTLTDTTCSLKLINRQIITITFVGGSLTKFLSSGLPKIDTDWSKWRLFFCDERLVPIESGDSTYGVYKSALIGTTPLTEDQFIKIDPQLTAEEAAKDYIQQMSVYFPPDSLPRFHMLLLGMGPDGHTCSLFPGHRLLEETSVWVAPITDSPKPPPSRITLTFPVVNNAECCVFAATGASKADIVKRILKDGEALPAGRIQPSNGKLVWLLDEAAGQHVKDVQTGVL
;
A
#
# COMPACT_ATOMS: atom_id res chain seq x y z
N MET A 1 -14.57 18.92 3.90
CA MET A 1 -13.81 18.27 2.82
C MET A 1 -14.78 17.42 2.04
N GLN A 2 -15.09 17.78 0.80
CA GLN A 2 -15.81 16.90 -0.13
C GLN A 2 -14.75 16.04 -0.82
N TYR A 3 -14.91 14.71 -0.74
CA TYR A 3 -14.08 13.75 -1.46
C TYR A 3 -14.90 13.25 -2.65
N THR A 4 -14.29 13.22 -3.84
CA THR A 4 -14.91 12.53 -4.98
C THR A 4 -14.55 11.06 -4.84
N LEU A 5 -15.49 10.27 -4.33
CA LEU A 5 -15.33 8.82 -4.20
C LEU A 5 -15.68 8.17 -5.53
N THR A 6 -14.75 7.40 -6.07
CA THR A 6 -14.90 6.66 -7.32
C THR A 6 -15.75 5.40 -7.15
N ASP A 7 -15.74 4.80 -5.95
CA ASP A 7 -16.62 3.69 -5.55
C ASP A 7 -16.67 3.63 -4.00
N THR A 8 -17.88 3.62 -3.42
CA THR A 8 -18.11 3.56 -1.96
C THR A 8 -18.21 2.14 -1.40
N THR A 9 -18.02 1.10 -2.20
CA THR A 9 -18.37 -0.28 -1.79
C THR A 9 -17.20 -1.15 -1.29
N CYS A 10 -16.04 -0.56 -0.98
CA CYS A 10 -15.03 -1.26 -0.15
C CYS A 10 -15.45 -1.20 1.33
N SER A 11 -16.62 -1.77 1.64
CA SER A 11 -17.11 -1.89 3.00
C SER A 11 -16.49 -3.13 3.65
N LEU A 12 -15.85 -2.96 4.80
CA LEU A 12 -15.44 -4.04 5.70
C LEU A 12 -16.67 -4.71 6.34
N LYS A 13 -17.63 -5.21 5.53
CA LYS A 13 -18.71 -6.09 6.00
C LYS A 13 -18.11 -7.47 6.24
N LEU A 14 -17.34 -7.55 7.31
CA LEU A 14 -16.63 -8.73 7.73
C LEU A 14 -17.59 -9.65 8.48
N ILE A 15 -17.88 -10.75 7.83
CA ILE A 15 -18.57 -11.89 8.41
C ILE A 15 -17.73 -12.41 9.58
N ASN A 16 -18.41 -12.76 10.68
CA ASN A 16 -17.83 -13.28 11.92
C ASN A 16 -16.71 -14.31 11.69
N ARG A 17 -15.54 -14.09 12.34
CA ARG A 17 -14.40 -15.02 12.60
C ARG A 17 -13.15 -14.96 11.70
N GLN A 18 -13.00 -14.05 10.74
CA GLN A 18 -11.78 -13.99 9.92
C GLN A 18 -10.79 -12.90 10.35
N ILE A 19 -9.49 -13.25 10.33
CA ILE A 19 -8.37 -12.31 10.38
C ILE A 19 -8.42 -11.45 9.12
N ILE A 20 -8.15 -10.15 9.25
CA ILE A 20 -8.13 -9.17 8.16
C ILE A 20 -6.68 -8.81 7.89
N THR A 21 -6.24 -9.04 6.66
CA THR A 21 -4.89 -8.72 6.18
C THR A 21 -4.92 -7.39 5.45
N ILE A 22 -4.27 -6.38 6.03
CA ILE A 22 -4.24 -5.00 5.52
C ILE A 22 -2.78 -4.59 5.35
N THR A 23 -2.42 -4.00 4.20
CA THR A 23 -1.11 -3.37 4.07
C THR A 23 -1.16 -1.86 4.33
N PHE A 24 -0.11 -1.38 4.96
CA PHE A 24 0.20 0.03 5.11
C PHE A 24 1.33 0.45 4.17
N VAL A 25 1.36 1.75 3.90
CA VAL A 25 2.37 2.42 3.08
C VAL A 25 2.93 3.64 3.78
N GLY A 26 4.17 3.98 3.42
CA GLY A 26 4.85 5.17 3.89
C GLY A 26 4.36 6.46 3.22
N GLY A 27 5.13 7.54 3.41
CA GLY A 27 4.92 8.82 2.76
C GLY A 27 3.76 9.64 3.36
N SER A 28 3.14 10.49 2.54
CA SER A 28 2.09 11.41 3.01
C SER A 28 0.86 10.69 3.57
N LEU A 29 0.60 9.45 3.14
CA LEU A 29 -0.55 8.68 3.60
C LEU A 29 -0.41 8.24 5.06
N THR A 30 0.83 8.07 5.56
CA THR A 30 1.08 7.70 6.94
C THR A 30 0.48 8.71 7.92
N LYS A 31 0.66 10.01 7.67
CA LYS A 31 0.06 11.06 8.53
C LYS A 31 -1.46 11.03 8.50
N PHE A 32 -2.05 10.83 7.32
CA PHE A 32 -3.50 10.77 7.14
C PHE A 32 -4.08 9.57 7.91
N LEU A 33 -3.55 8.37 7.66
CA LEU A 33 -4.00 7.14 8.31
C LEU A 33 -3.78 7.17 9.81
N SER A 34 -2.61 7.59 10.29
CA SER A 34 -2.33 7.71 11.72
C SER A 34 -3.28 8.66 12.45
N SER A 35 -3.79 9.69 11.78
CA SER A 35 -4.77 10.63 12.36
C SER A 35 -6.23 10.17 12.25
N GLY A 36 -6.52 9.25 11.32
CA GLY A 36 -7.87 8.78 11.00
C GLY A 36 -8.20 7.45 11.70
N LEU A 37 -7.27 6.51 11.71
CA LEU A 37 -7.43 5.17 12.27
C LEU A 37 -7.90 5.19 13.74
N PRO A 38 -7.38 6.04 14.65
CA PRO A 38 -7.90 6.09 16.02
C PRO A 38 -9.38 6.50 16.15
N LYS A 39 -10.00 6.99 15.07
CA LYS A 39 -11.38 7.50 15.06
C LYS A 39 -12.37 6.51 14.45
N ILE A 40 -11.92 5.37 13.94
CA ILE A 40 -12.81 4.37 13.34
C ILE A 40 -13.27 3.37 14.41
N ASP A 41 -14.51 2.92 14.28
CA ASP A 41 -15.04 1.81 15.08
C ASP A 41 -14.81 0.49 14.32
N THR A 42 -13.97 -0.37 14.87
CA THR A 42 -13.57 -1.65 14.27
C THR A 42 -13.09 -2.64 15.33
N ASP A 43 -13.12 -3.93 14.99
CA ASP A 43 -12.52 -4.97 15.81
C ASP A 43 -11.03 -5.11 15.49
N TRP A 44 -10.22 -4.31 16.19
CA TRP A 44 -8.76 -4.27 16.03
C TRP A 44 -8.10 -5.63 16.22
N SER A 45 -8.65 -6.54 17.03
CA SER A 45 -8.06 -7.85 17.32
C SER A 45 -7.92 -8.73 16.06
N LYS A 46 -8.76 -8.48 15.05
CA LYS A 46 -8.75 -9.20 13.77
C LYS A 46 -7.68 -8.70 12.81
N TRP A 47 -7.07 -7.54 13.05
CA TRP A 47 -6.16 -6.93 12.10
C TRP A 47 -4.80 -7.62 12.11
N ARG A 48 -4.26 -7.87 10.92
CA ARG A 48 -2.86 -8.19 10.68
C ARG A 48 -2.32 -7.22 9.66
N LEU A 49 -1.29 -6.51 10.08
CA LEU A 49 -0.75 -5.34 9.40
C LEU A 49 0.54 -5.72 8.69
N PHE A 50 0.54 -5.51 7.39
CA PHE A 50 1.66 -5.77 6.50
C PHE A 50 2.12 -4.45 5.89
N PHE A 51 3.26 -4.46 5.20
CA PHE A 51 3.77 -3.34 4.43
C PHE A 51 3.82 -3.68 2.95
N CYS A 52 3.37 -2.76 2.10
CA CYS A 52 3.51 -2.88 0.65
C CYS A 52 4.96 -2.74 0.19
N ASP A 53 5.72 -1.90 0.89
CA ASP A 53 7.15 -1.73 0.75
C ASP A 53 7.70 -1.20 2.08
N GLU A 54 9.00 -1.37 2.30
CA GLU A 54 9.67 -0.77 3.44
C GLU A 54 11.11 -0.42 3.10
N ARG A 55 11.57 0.69 3.68
CA ARG A 55 12.93 1.18 3.55
C ARG A 55 13.77 0.48 4.61
N LEU A 56 14.91 -0.08 4.21
CA LEU A 56 15.82 -0.73 5.15
C LEU A 56 16.68 0.32 5.85
N VAL A 57 16.07 0.94 6.84
CA VAL A 57 16.63 2.00 7.69
C VAL A 57 16.27 1.71 9.15
N PRO A 58 17.03 2.26 10.13
CA PRO A 58 16.68 2.13 11.55
C PRO A 58 15.21 2.48 11.81
N ILE A 59 14.56 1.78 12.75
CA ILE A 59 13.13 1.94 13.06
C ILE A 59 12.82 3.36 13.54
N GLU A 60 13.80 4.03 14.16
CA GLU A 60 13.71 5.40 14.65
C GLU A 60 13.79 6.44 13.53
N SER A 61 14.18 6.03 12.31
CA SER A 61 14.21 6.90 11.14
C SER A 61 12.80 7.31 10.74
N GLY A 62 12.63 8.58 10.36
CA GLY A 62 11.38 9.08 9.77
C GLY A 62 11.04 8.42 8.41
N ASP A 63 11.99 7.71 7.80
CA ASP A 63 11.78 6.94 6.58
C ASP A 63 11.29 5.50 6.82
N SER A 64 11.29 5.01 8.08
CA SER A 64 10.73 3.70 8.45
C SER A 64 9.20 3.79 8.51
N THR A 65 8.53 3.08 7.61
CA THR A 65 7.06 3.02 7.59
C THR A 65 6.54 2.41 8.89
N TYR A 66 7.11 1.27 9.31
CA TYR A 66 6.80 0.65 10.58
C TYR A 66 7.04 1.58 11.77
N GLY A 67 8.21 2.23 11.83
CA GLY A 67 8.55 3.14 12.92
C GLY A 67 7.54 4.26 13.10
N VAL A 68 7.13 4.89 12.00
CA VAL A 68 6.13 5.97 12.04
C VAL A 68 4.75 5.47 12.48
N TYR A 69 4.28 4.32 11.96
CA TYR A 69 2.98 3.77 12.41
C TYR A 69 3.02 3.28 13.85
N LYS A 70 4.10 2.61 14.27
CA LYS A 70 4.30 2.19 15.66
C LYS A 70 4.15 3.38 16.60
N SER A 71 4.89 4.46 16.33
CA SER A 71 4.86 5.66 17.18
C SER A 71 3.49 6.34 17.20
N ALA A 72 2.70 6.23 16.14
CA ALA A 72 1.46 6.98 16.00
C ALA A 72 0.20 6.20 16.42
N LEU A 73 0.21 4.87 16.28
CA LEU A 73 -0.97 4.02 16.49
C LEU A 73 -0.93 3.20 17.77
N ILE A 74 0.26 2.80 18.24
CA ILE A 74 0.37 2.03 19.48
C ILE A 74 0.07 2.95 20.67
N GLY A 75 -0.88 2.54 21.52
CA GLY A 75 -1.35 3.34 22.65
C GLY A 75 -2.41 4.39 22.32
N THR A 76 -2.59 4.74 21.04
CA THR A 76 -3.72 5.57 20.56
C THR A 76 -4.85 4.71 19.98
N THR A 77 -4.55 3.46 19.65
CA THR A 77 -5.51 2.43 19.24
C THR A 77 -5.29 1.16 20.07
N PRO A 78 -6.23 0.21 20.11
CA PRO A 78 -6.03 -1.11 20.70
C PRO A 78 -5.03 -2.00 19.97
N LEU A 79 -4.41 -1.55 18.87
CA LEU A 79 -3.38 -2.31 18.16
C LEU A 79 -2.18 -2.59 19.07
N THR A 80 -1.65 -3.79 18.93
CA THR A 80 -0.40 -4.20 19.56
C THR A 80 0.69 -4.46 18.53
N GLU A 81 1.95 -4.43 18.97
CA GLU A 81 3.10 -4.59 18.07
C GLU A 81 3.17 -5.96 17.40
N ASP A 82 2.60 -7.01 17.98
CA ASP A 82 2.56 -8.37 17.41
C ASP A 82 1.59 -8.51 16.22
N GLN A 83 0.70 -7.55 16.03
CA GLN A 83 -0.19 -7.51 14.87
C GLN A 83 0.51 -7.00 13.61
N PHE A 84 1.69 -6.37 13.75
CA PHE A 84 2.52 -5.94 12.63
C PHE A 84 3.45 -7.08 12.22
N ILE A 85 3.43 -7.41 10.92
CA ILE A 85 4.41 -8.29 10.30
C ILE A 85 5.58 -7.40 9.89
N LYS A 86 6.68 -7.49 10.65
CA LYS A 86 7.75 -6.51 10.63
C LYS A 86 8.85 -6.95 9.67
N ILE A 87 9.50 -5.97 9.07
CA ILE A 87 10.67 -6.17 8.22
C ILE A 87 11.87 -5.77 9.07
N ASP A 88 12.85 -6.68 9.22
CA ASP A 88 14.07 -6.40 9.97
C ASP A 88 14.98 -5.49 9.15
N PRO A 89 15.22 -4.23 9.58
CA PRO A 89 16.06 -3.30 8.83
C PRO A 89 17.56 -3.59 8.93
N GLN A 90 17.98 -4.55 9.76
CA GLN A 90 19.39 -4.95 9.89
C GLN A 90 19.81 -5.95 8.80
N LEU A 91 18.85 -6.60 8.14
CA LEU A 91 19.10 -7.54 7.06
C LEU A 91 19.46 -6.81 5.75
N THR A 92 20.15 -7.51 4.84
CA THR A 92 20.26 -7.07 3.45
C THR A 92 18.88 -7.07 2.77
N ALA A 93 18.73 -6.38 1.63
CA ALA A 93 17.46 -6.36 0.90
C ALA A 93 16.98 -7.76 0.52
N GLU A 94 17.90 -8.60 0.06
CA GLU A 94 17.64 -9.98 -0.34
C GLU A 94 17.22 -10.86 0.84
N GLU A 95 17.87 -10.71 1.99
CA GLU A 95 17.53 -11.44 3.22
C GLU A 95 16.19 -10.97 3.78
N ALA A 96 15.97 -9.65 3.87
CA ALA A 96 14.72 -9.06 4.34
C ALA A 96 13.52 -9.50 3.48
N ALA A 97 13.68 -9.56 2.16
CA ALA A 97 12.61 -10.02 1.27
C ALA A 97 12.25 -11.49 1.53
N LYS A 98 13.26 -12.37 1.69
CA LYS A 98 13.05 -13.79 1.98
C LYS A 98 12.42 -14.01 3.35
N ASP A 99 12.92 -13.33 4.37
CA ASP A 99 12.38 -13.38 5.73
C ASP A 99 10.92 -12.92 5.75
N TYR A 100 10.61 -11.81 5.06
CA TYR A 100 9.26 -11.29 5.00
C TYR A 100 8.29 -12.24 4.26
N ILE A 101 8.75 -12.91 3.19
CA ILE A 101 7.97 -13.98 2.52
C ILE A 101 7.67 -15.14 3.49
N GLN A 102 8.66 -15.55 4.29
CA GLN A 102 8.48 -16.61 5.28
C GLN A 102 7.46 -16.21 6.34
N GLN A 103 7.51 -14.98 6.84
CA GLN A 103 6.52 -14.45 7.78
C GLN A 103 5.11 -14.38 7.15
N MET A 104 5.01 -13.93 5.89
CA MET A 104 3.74 -13.88 5.15
C MET A 104 3.12 -15.27 4.96
N SER A 105 3.93 -16.30 4.78
CA SER A 105 3.47 -17.69 4.56
C SER A 105 2.74 -18.30 5.76
N VAL A 106 2.78 -17.66 6.94
CA VAL A 106 1.96 -18.04 8.10
C VAL A 106 0.48 -17.68 7.89
N TYR A 107 0.21 -16.65 7.09
CA TYR A 107 -1.12 -16.08 6.89
C TYR A 107 -1.72 -16.38 5.51
N PHE A 108 -0.87 -16.78 4.55
CA PHE A 108 -1.27 -17.08 3.18
C PHE A 108 -0.81 -18.49 2.79
N PRO A 109 -1.59 -19.24 2.00
CA PRO A 109 -1.17 -20.56 1.54
C PRO A 109 0.09 -20.43 0.65
N PRO A 110 1.15 -21.20 0.93
CA PRO A 110 2.45 -21.07 0.24
C PRO A 110 2.37 -21.37 -1.26
N ASP A 111 1.41 -22.20 -1.67
CA ASP A 111 1.24 -22.64 -3.06
C ASP A 111 0.35 -21.70 -3.91
N SER A 112 0.01 -20.52 -3.38
CA SER A 112 -0.87 -19.56 -4.06
C SER A 112 -0.38 -18.12 -3.88
N LEU A 113 -0.77 -17.22 -4.79
CA LEU A 113 -0.50 -15.80 -4.60
C LEU A 113 -1.22 -15.28 -3.35
N PRO A 114 -0.54 -14.51 -2.46
CA PRO A 114 -1.17 -13.86 -1.33
C PRO A 114 -2.32 -12.99 -1.80
N ARG A 115 -3.49 -13.20 -1.19
CA ARG A 115 -4.69 -12.40 -1.45
C ARG A 115 -4.99 -11.56 -0.23
N PHE A 116 -4.56 -10.30 -0.27
CA PHE A 116 -4.85 -9.33 0.79
C PHE A 116 -6.30 -8.89 0.74
N HIS A 117 -6.91 -8.68 1.91
CA HIS A 117 -8.26 -8.09 1.98
C HIS A 117 -8.24 -6.62 1.57
N MET A 118 -7.19 -5.89 1.95
CA MET A 118 -7.03 -4.48 1.60
C MET A 118 -5.56 -4.10 1.42
N LEU A 119 -5.26 -3.44 0.31
CA LEU A 119 -3.99 -2.77 0.09
C LEU A 119 -4.19 -1.25 0.10
N LEU A 120 -3.64 -0.57 1.10
CA LEU A 120 -3.58 0.89 1.09
C LEU A 120 -2.35 1.30 0.31
N LEU A 121 -2.53 2.08 -0.75
CA LEU A 121 -1.49 2.42 -1.71
C LEU A 121 -1.26 3.94 -1.77
N GLY A 122 0.01 4.30 -1.84
CA GLY A 122 0.46 5.65 -2.10
C GLY A 122 0.95 5.79 -3.53
N MET A 123 0.91 7.01 -4.05
CA MET A 123 1.44 7.31 -5.38
C MET A 123 2.43 8.47 -5.34
N GLY A 124 3.63 8.23 -5.86
CA GLY A 124 4.65 9.27 -6.04
C GLY A 124 4.35 10.26 -7.16
N PRO A 125 5.05 11.40 -7.23
CA PRO A 125 4.87 12.40 -8.30
C PRO A 125 5.24 11.90 -9.71
N ASP A 126 6.02 10.84 -9.78
CA ASP A 126 6.44 10.07 -10.96
C ASP A 126 5.52 8.87 -11.26
N GLY A 127 4.46 8.68 -10.46
CA GLY A 127 3.51 7.58 -10.65
C GLY A 127 3.98 6.22 -10.10
N HIS A 128 5.10 6.18 -9.36
CA HIS A 128 5.48 4.97 -8.62
C HIS A 128 4.45 4.66 -7.53
N THR A 129 4.28 3.38 -7.22
CA THR A 129 3.55 2.87 -6.06
C THR A 129 4.39 1.78 -5.40
N CYS A 130 4.23 1.57 -4.09
CA CYS A 130 5.17 0.75 -3.31
C CYS A 130 6.61 1.23 -3.58
N SER A 131 7.54 0.32 -3.84
CA SER A 131 8.84 0.66 -4.43
C SER A 131 8.99 0.17 -5.89
N LEU A 132 7.89 0.24 -6.66
CA LEU A 132 7.84 -0.04 -8.09
C LEU A 132 7.93 1.26 -8.90
N PHE A 133 9.13 1.57 -9.40
CA PHE A 133 9.44 2.84 -10.07
C PHE A 133 9.36 2.76 -11.59
N PRO A 134 8.96 3.85 -12.30
CA PRO A 134 8.97 3.89 -13.76
C PRO A 134 10.33 3.51 -14.35
N GLY A 135 10.33 2.62 -15.35
CA GLY A 135 11.56 2.18 -16.05
C GLY A 135 12.47 1.25 -15.24
N HIS A 136 12.10 0.89 -14.01
CA HIS A 136 12.90 0.00 -13.18
C HIS A 136 12.66 -1.48 -13.53
N ARG A 137 13.70 -2.33 -13.45
CA ARG A 137 13.61 -3.76 -13.80
C ARG A 137 12.55 -4.54 -12.99
N LEU A 138 12.27 -4.10 -11.76
CA LEU A 138 11.26 -4.73 -10.90
C LEU A 138 9.83 -4.64 -11.43
N LEU A 139 9.58 -3.78 -12.42
CA LEU A 139 8.29 -3.75 -13.08
C LEU A 139 7.99 -5.04 -13.88
N GLU A 140 9.02 -5.84 -14.20
CA GLU A 140 8.92 -7.11 -14.91
C GLU A 140 8.99 -8.32 -13.97
N GLU A 141 9.11 -8.11 -12.66
CA GLU A 141 9.19 -9.20 -11.68
C GLU A 141 7.83 -9.86 -11.45
N THR A 142 7.73 -11.14 -11.76
CA THR A 142 6.50 -11.92 -11.63
C THR A 142 6.65 -13.24 -10.86
N SER A 143 7.86 -13.57 -10.39
CA SER A 143 8.22 -14.88 -9.84
C SER A 143 8.19 -14.96 -8.32
N VAL A 144 8.35 -13.82 -7.64
CA VAL A 144 8.36 -13.75 -6.16
C VAL A 144 7.26 -12.84 -5.63
N TRP A 145 6.84 -13.08 -4.38
CA TRP A 145 5.85 -12.22 -3.72
C TRP A 145 6.42 -10.86 -3.32
N VAL A 146 7.66 -10.86 -2.84
CA VAL A 146 8.39 -9.70 -2.32
C VAL A 146 9.73 -9.66 -3.02
N ALA A 147 10.07 -8.52 -3.61
CA ALA A 147 11.34 -8.31 -4.29
C ALA A 147 12.25 -7.35 -3.50
N PRO A 148 13.57 -7.62 -3.44
CA PRO A 148 14.55 -6.66 -2.96
C PRO A 148 14.79 -5.56 -4.00
N ILE A 149 15.11 -4.36 -3.54
CA ILE A 149 15.62 -3.26 -4.35
C ILE A 149 16.80 -2.62 -3.62
N THR A 150 17.93 -2.50 -4.31
CA THR A 150 19.16 -1.88 -3.77
C THR A 150 19.60 -0.65 -4.56
N ASP A 151 18.88 -0.36 -5.65
CA ASP A 151 19.13 0.68 -6.64
C ASP A 151 17.88 1.59 -6.80
N SER A 152 17.12 1.81 -5.71
CA SER A 152 15.96 2.69 -5.77
C SER A 152 16.38 4.09 -6.27
N PRO A 153 15.67 4.65 -7.29
CA PRO A 153 15.98 5.97 -7.82
C PRO A 153 15.62 7.09 -6.82
N LYS A 154 15.03 6.75 -5.66
CA LYS A 154 14.74 7.68 -4.57
C LYS A 154 15.39 7.20 -3.27
N PRO A 155 16.03 8.09 -2.50
CA PRO A 155 16.61 7.70 -1.22
C PRO A 155 15.53 7.23 -0.24
N PRO A 156 15.86 6.29 0.67
CA PRO A 156 17.06 5.46 0.66
C PRO A 156 17.01 4.39 -0.46
N PRO A 157 18.18 3.93 -0.96
CA PRO A 157 18.26 3.02 -2.11
C PRO A 157 17.78 1.60 -1.79
N SER A 158 18.03 1.12 -0.56
CA SER A 158 17.71 -0.24 -0.12
C SER A 158 16.31 -0.35 0.47
N ARG A 159 15.48 -1.20 -0.14
CA ARG A 159 14.08 -1.43 0.25
C ARG A 159 13.68 -2.87 -0.08
N ILE A 160 12.51 -3.28 0.39
CA ILE A 160 11.77 -4.42 -0.15
C ILE A 160 10.39 -3.96 -0.62
N THR A 161 9.78 -4.68 -1.56
CA THR A 161 8.46 -4.31 -2.11
C THR A 161 7.64 -5.53 -2.49
N LEU A 162 6.33 -5.46 -2.31
CA LEU A 162 5.40 -6.35 -2.97
C LEU A 162 5.51 -6.16 -4.49
N THR A 163 5.43 -7.26 -5.22
CA THR A 163 5.46 -7.29 -6.69
C THR A 163 4.06 -7.10 -7.28
N PHE A 164 3.97 -6.78 -8.57
CA PHE A 164 2.66 -6.60 -9.22
C PHE A 164 1.72 -7.81 -9.10
N PRO A 165 2.18 -9.08 -9.25
CA PRO A 165 1.29 -10.22 -9.05
C PRO A 165 0.60 -10.22 -7.69
N VAL A 166 1.30 -9.86 -6.62
CA VAL A 166 0.71 -9.80 -5.27
C VAL A 166 -0.25 -8.63 -5.15
N VAL A 167 0.17 -7.44 -5.61
CA VAL A 167 -0.66 -6.23 -5.50
C VAL A 167 -1.96 -6.38 -6.31
N ASN A 168 -1.90 -6.95 -7.50
CA ASN A 168 -3.07 -7.17 -8.37
C ASN A 168 -3.90 -8.42 -8.01
N ASN A 169 -3.52 -9.18 -6.97
CA ASN A 169 -4.31 -10.29 -6.46
C ASN A 169 -5.14 -9.92 -5.21
N ALA A 170 -5.05 -8.68 -4.72
CA ALA A 170 -5.81 -8.22 -3.57
C ALA A 170 -7.31 -8.05 -3.86
N GLU A 171 -8.14 -8.19 -2.82
CA GLU A 171 -9.59 -7.99 -2.91
C GLU A 171 -9.96 -6.52 -3.10
N CYS A 172 -9.19 -5.60 -2.50
CA CYS A 172 -9.42 -4.17 -2.60
C CYS A 172 -8.08 -3.42 -2.54
N CYS A 173 -7.75 -2.71 -3.62
CA CYS A 173 -6.66 -1.75 -3.66
C CYS A 173 -7.22 -0.33 -3.53
N VAL A 174 -6.67 0.45 -2.61
CA VAL A 174 -7.14 1.81 -2.33
C VAL A 174 -5.97 2.77 -2.47
N PHE A 175 -5.99 3.58 -3.52
CA PHE A 175 -5.11 4.74 -3.61
C PHE A 175 -5.72 5.92 -2.88
N ALA A 176 -4.89 6.65 -2.12
CA ALA A 176 -5.29 7.92 -1.51
C ALA A 176 -4.32 9.03 -1.93
N ALA A 177 -4.86 10.11 -2.50
CA ALA A 177 -4.09 11.26 -2.94
C ALA A 177 -4.82 12.55 -2.57
N THR A 178 -4.10 13.47 -1.92
CA THR A 178 -4.63 14.75 -1.44
C THR A 178 -3.73 15.89 -1.85
N GLY A 179 -4.33 17.04 -2.18
CA GLY A 179 -3.65 18.27 -2.53
C GLY A 179 -3.33 18.41 -4.02
N ALA A 180 -3.24 19.67 -4.47
CA ALA A 180 -3.06 20.02 -5.88
C ALA A 180 -1.76 19.46 -6.49
N SER A 181 -0.74 19.19 -5.68
CA SER A 181 0.52 18.57 -6.16
C SER A 181 0.36 17.16 -6.71
N LYS A 182 -0.80 16.51 -6.48
CA LYS A 182 -1.14 15.19 -7.04
C LYS A 182 -1.98 15.27 -8.32
N ALA A 183 -2.54 16.43 -8.66
CA ALA A 183 -3.53 16.56 -9.73
C ALA A 183 -3.01 16.10 -11.09
N ASP A 184 -1.79 16.51 -11.46
CA ASP A 184 -1.22 16.18 -12.77
C ASP A 184 -0.94 14.68 -12.89
N ILE A 185 -0.36 14.06 -11.85
CA ILE A 185 -0.05 12.64 -11.90
C ILE A 185 -1.32 11.78 -11.86
N VAL A 186 -2.36 12.21 -11.13
CA VAL A 186 -3.68 11.58 -11.14
C VAL A 186 -4.30 11.65 -12.54
N LYS A 187 -4.24 12.81 -13.21
CA LYS A 187 -4.72 12.98 -14.59
C LYS A 187 -4.01 12.02 -15.54
N ARG A 188 -2.68 11.95 -15.48
CA ARG A 188 -1.87 11.09 -16.35
C ARG A 188 -2.29 9.63 -16.27
N ILE A 189 -2.61 9.14 -15.07
CA ILE A 189 -3.02 7.75 -14.85
C ILE A 189 -4.49 7.54 -15.19
N LEU A 190 -5.40 8.33 -14.62
CA LEU A 190 -6.84 8.05 -14.67
C LEU A 190 -7.53 8.59 -15.93
N LYS A 191 -6.99 9.64 -16.55
CA LYS A 191 -7.57 10.28 -17.73
C LYS A 191 -6.77 10.02 -18.99
N ASP A 192 -5.45 10.15 -18.91
CA ASP A 192 -4.59 9.98 -20.08
C ASP A 192 -4.19 8.49 -20.29
N GLY A 193 -4.42 7.63 -19.30
CA GLY A 193 -4.18 6.18 -19.39
C GLY A 193 -2.70 5.79 -19.49
N GLU A 194 -1.79 6.63 -18.97
CA GLU A 194 -0.37 6.31 -18.98
C GLU A 194 -0.08 5.05 -18.14
N ALA A 195 0.70 4.12 -18.70
CA ALA A 195 1.08 2.86 -18.07
C ALA A 195 2.17 3.01 -16.98
N LEU A 196 2.06 4.05 -16.15
CA LEU A 196 2.89 4.25 -14.97
C LEU A 196 2.60 3.17 -13.92
N PRO A 197 3.53 2.89 -12.98
CA PRO A 197 3.37 1.79 -12.03
C PRO A 197 2.03 1.79 -11.27
N ALA A 198 1.55 2.95 -10.81
CA ALA A 198 0.24 3.04 -10.16
C ALA A 198 -0.94 2.76 -11.12
N GLY A 199 -0.84 3.13 -12.41
CA GLY A 199 -1.84 2.80 -13.44
C GLY A 199 -1.83 1.33 -13.88
N ARG A 200 -0.75 0.61 -13.57
CA ARG A 200 -0.64 -0.85 -13.76
C ARG A 200 -1.27 -1.65 -12.61
N ILE A 201 -1.76 -0.98 -11.56
CA ILE A 201 -2.53 -1.64 -10.50
C ILE A 201 -3.97 -1.80 -10.98
N GLN A 202 -4.31 -3.03 -11.37
CA GLN A 202 -5.60 -3.44 -11.90
C GLN A 202 -5.92 -4.82 -11.31
N PRO A 203 -6.51 -4.88 -10.10
CA PRO A 203 -6.80 -6.14 -9.44
C PRO A 203 -7.72 -7.01 -10.30
N SER A 204 -7.28 -8.21 -10.66
CA SER A 204 -7.98 -9.05 -11.66
C SER A 204 -9.31 -9.64 -11.17
N ASN A 205 -9.43 -9.83 -9.86
CA ASN A 205 -10.63 -10.32 -9.18
C ASN A 205 -10.83 -9.58 -7.85
N GLY A 206 -10.68 -8.26 -7.90
CA GLY A 206 -10.78 -7.34 -6.77
C GLY A 206 -11.34 -5.99 -7.22
N LYS A 207 -11.25 -5.01 -6.32
CA LYS A 207 -11.68 -3.63 -6.60
C LYS A 207 -10.49 -2.68 -6.55
N LEU A 208 -10.53 -1.66 -7.39
CA LEU A 208 -9.63 -0.52 -7.31
C LEU A 208 -10.42 0.73 -6.93
N VAL A 209 -10.00 1.40 -5.87
CA VAL A 209 -10.62 2.63 -5.37
C VAL A 209 -9.60 3.75 -5.35
N TRP A 210 -9.98 4.93 -5.84
CA TRP A 210 -9.19 6.16 -5.75
C TRP A 210 -9.89 7.17 -4.84
N LEU A 211 -9.27 7.45 -3.71
CA LEU A 211 -9.71 8.46 -2.74
C LEU A 211 -8.98 9.77 -3.03
N LEU A 212 -9.68 10.69 -3.69
CA LEU A 212 -9.15 11.98 -4.10
C LEU A 212 -9.88 13.11 -3.36
N ASP A 213 -9.12 14.04 -2.79
CA ASP A 213 -9.70 15.34 -2.44
C ASP A 213 -9.94 16.17 -3.71
N GLU A 214 -10.71 17.26 -3.58
CA GLU A 214 -11.05 18.09 -4.73
C GLU A 214 -9.81 18.60 -5.48
N ALA A 215 -8.75 18.96 -4.75
CA ALA A 215 -7.52 19.50 -5.34
C ALA A 215 -6.74 18.44 -6.13
N ALA A 216 -6.62 17.21 -5.62
CA ALA A 216 -6.00 16.10 -6.34
C ALA A 216 -6.87 15.59 -7.51
N GLY A 217 -8.20 15.69 -7.39
CA GLY A 217 -9.17 15.26 -8.40
C GLY A 217 -9.50 16.30 -9.46
N GLN A 218 -8.92 17.50 -9.43
CA GLN A 218 -9.39 18.65 -10.22
C GLN A 218 -9.43 18.44 -11.74
N HIS A 219 -8.65 17.50 -12.28
CA HIS A 219 -8.58 17.20 -13.71
C HIS A 219 -9.37 15.95 -14.14
N VAL A 220 -9.98 15.24 -13.19
CA VAL A 220 -10.64 13.94 -13.40
C VAL A 220 -12.10 13.93 -12.92
N LYS A 221 -12.71 15.12 -12.74
CA LYS A 221 -14.11 15.28 -12.29
C LYS A 221 -15.13 14.58 -13.20
N ASP A 222 -14.82 14.42 -14.48
CA ASP A 222 -15.69 13.78 -15.48
C ASP A 222 -15.39 12.28 -15.67
N VAL A 223 -14.37 11.75 -14.99
CA VAL A 223 -14.06 10.31 -15.05
C VAL A 223 -15.08 9.59 -14.17
N GLN A 224 -16.18 9.12 -14.78
CA GLN A 224 -16.98 8.07 -14.19
C GLN A 224 -16.09 6.85 -14.07
N THR A 225 -15.62 6.61 -12.86
CA THR A 225 -14.80 5.46 -12.50
C THR A 225 -15.75 4.28 -12.33
N GLY A 226 -16.22 3.78 -13.47
CA GLY A 226 -16.79 2.44 -13.55
C GLY A 226 -15.70 1.44 -13.20
N VAL A 227 -16.11 0.39 -12.48
CA VAL A 227 -15.33 -0.82 -12.24
C VAL A 227 -14.61 -1.22 -13.54
N LEU A 228 -13.29 -1.11 -13.55
CA LEU A 228 -12.43 -1.86 -14.46
C LEU A 228 -12.20 -3.23 -13.82
#